data_AF-A0A183D574-F1
#
_entry.id   AF-A0A183D574-F1
#
_cell.length_a   1.000
_cell.length_b   1.000
_cell.length_c   1.000
_cell.angle_alpha   90.00
_cell.angle_beta   90.00
_cell.angle_gamma   90.00
#
_symmetry.space_group_name_H-M   'P 1'
#
loop_
_entity.id
_entity.type
_entity.pdbx_description
1 polymer ?
#
loop_
_entity_poly.entity_id
_entity_poly.type
_entity_poly.pdbx_seq_one_letter_code
_entity_poly.pdbx_strand_id
1 'polypeptide(L)'
;MALYSRSTKIIDEALPVLEASRSSVLFEKLCENIGSPDISVLSCSPCLICSDASRQMMELKLSTIKLDSRFTTSAQMIKLMGHFEVQTFRIIIRLNEIKRSKMIKRFKFYHCNKVLESAVDLKNRPQLWEKVADVQVSQGSGEIDVQLPLPVVTCNVVLEMAEFHEIATASTSDAPELVHCPRCSTAVPPNPGICSNCGENVFQCIKCRAINYDEKEPFLCNSCGFCKYARLEAMIVGRSTPSVQTIEDDRERGTVNFY
;
A
#
# COMPACT_ATOMS: atom_id res chain seq x y z
N MET A 1 16.28 13.56 -24.76
CA MET A 1 16.16 15.04 -24.67
C MET A 1 16.24 15.71 -26.04
N ALA A 2 17.35 15.60 -26.80
CA ALA A 2 17.49 16.29 -28.10
C ALA A 2 16.59 15.76 -29.25
N LEU A 3 16.31 14.46 -29.28
CA LEU A 3 15.39 13.87 -30.28
C LEU A 3 13.95 14.33 -30.08
N TYR A 4 13.53 14.46 -28.82
CA TYR A 4 12.18 14.89 -28.46
C TYR A 4 11.93 16.35 -28.88
N SER A 5 12.87 17.26 -28.63
CA SER A 5 12.71 18.67 -29.04
C SER A 5 12.69 18.86 -30.56
N ARG A 6 13.33 17.95 -31.30
CA ARG A 6 13.29 17.95 -32.77
C ARG A 6 11.94 17.47 -33.27
N SER A 7 11.39 16.40 -32.68
CA SER A 7 10.07 15.89 -33.03
C SER A 7 8.95 16.89 -32.70
N THR A 8 9.01 17.55 -31.54
CA THR A 8 8.00 18.56 -31.17
C THR A 8 8.03 19.75 -32.14
N LYS A 9 9.22 20.26 -32.50
CA LYS A 9 9.33 21.34 -33.49
C LYS A 9 8.73 20.97 -34.85
N ILE A 10 8.95 19.75 -35.31
CA ILE A 10 8.39 19.27 -36.59
C ILE A 10 6.86 19.23 -36.51
N ILE A 11 6.31 18.77 -35.38
CA ILE A 11 4.85 18.71 -35.17
C ILE A 11 4.26 20.13 -35.09
N ASP A 12 4.89 21.03 -34.32
CA ASP A 12 4.44 22.42 -34.17
C ASP A 12 4.48 23.20 -35.50
N GLU A 13 5.44 22.91 -36.39
CA GLU A 13 5.51 23.51 -37.72
C GLU A 13 4.49 22.90 -38.70
N ALA A 14 4.17 21.62 -38.56
CA ALA A 14 3.21 20.92 -39.43
C ALA A 14 1.74 21.22 -39.07
N LEU A 15 1.45 21.49 -37.80
CA LEU A 15 0.08 21.68 -37.31
C LEU A 15 -0.66 22.87 -37.96
N PRO A 16 -0.05 24.06 -38.13
CA PRO A 16 -0.68 25.20 -38.81
C PRO A 16 -0.97 24.91 -40.29
N VAL A 17 -0.11 24.12 -40.94
CA VAL A 17 -0.27 23.72 -42.35
C VAL A 17 -1.44 22.75 -42.50
N LEU A 18 -1.58 21.80 -41.56
CA LEU A 18 -2.73 20.90 -41.46
C LEU A 18 -4.04 21.65 -41.17
N GLU A 19 -4.02 22.64 -40.28
CA GLU A 19 -5.20 23.47 -39.99
C GLU A 19 -5.64 24.30 -41.20
N ALA A 20 -4.69 24.91 -41.91
CA ALA A 20 -4.96 25.69 -43.11
C ALA A 20 -5.46 24.82 -44.29
N SER A 21 -5.21 23.52 -44.27
CA SER A 21 -5.57 22.57 -45.32
C SER A 21 -6.78 21.69 -44.99
N ARG A 22 -7.55 22.01 -43.94
CA ARG A 22 -8.76 21.27 -43.51
C ARG A 22 -9.80 21.05 -44.61
N SER A 23 -9.89 21.95 -45.59
CA SER A 23 -10.81 21.85 -46.72
C SER A 23 -10.20 21.19 -47.97
N SER A 24 -9.01 20.59 -47.84
CA SER A 24 -8.32 19.94 -48.97
C SER A 24 -8.70 18.47 -49.09
N VAL A 25 -8.74 17.98 -50.33
CA VAL A 25 -8.99 16.56 -50.65
C VAL A 25 -7.90 15.64 -50.04
N LEU A 26 -6.68 16.16 -49.86
CA LEU A 26 -5.61 15.42 -49.18
C LEU A 26 -5.90 15.24 -47.69
N PHE A 27 -6.46 16.27 -47.05
CA PHE A 27 -6.85 16.21 -45.64
C PHE A 27 -8.02 15.24 -45.42
N GLU A 28 -9.01 15.22 -46.31
CA GLU A 28 -10.11 14.24 -46.29
C GLU A 28 -9.59 12.79 -46.39
N LYS A 29 -8.70 12.52 -47.36
CA LYS A 29 -8.06 11.20 -47.50
C LYS A 29 -7.18 10.81 -46.31
N LEU A 30 -6.55 11.80 -45.66
CA LEU A 30 -5.82 11.56 -44.42
C LEU A 30 -6.79 11.11 -43.32
N CYS A 31 -7.92 11.81 -43.16
CA CYS A 31 -8.94 11.49 -42.16
C CYS A 31 -9.54 10.09 -42.35
N GLU A 32 -9.67 9.61 -43.59
CA GLU A 32 -10.11 8.24 -43.88
C GLU A 32 -9.13 7.17 -43.36
N ASN A 33 -7.84 7.46 -43.31
CA ASN A 33 -6.81 6.49 -42.89
C ASN A 33 -6.50 6.51 -41.39
N ILE A 34 -6.58 7.68 -40.74
CA ILE A 34 -6.20 7.85 -39.33
C ILE A 34 -7.37 8.28 -38.41
N GLY A 35 -8.59 8.41 -38.95
CA GLY A 35 -9.73 9.04 -38.26
C GLY A 35 -9.66 10.57 -38.32
N SER A 36 -10.68 11.28 -37.81
CA SER A 36 -10.63 12.75 -37.69
C SER A 36 -9.48 13.15 -36.77
N PRO A 37 -8.39 13.76 -37.27
CA PRO A 37 -7.32 14.21 -36.42
C PRO A 37 -7.87 15.38 -35.60
N ASP A 38 -8.17 15.11 -34.33
CA ASP A 38 -8.55 16.18 -33.41
C ASP A 38 -7.31 17.00 -33.10
N ILE A 39 -7.10 18.02 -33.93
CA ILE A 39 -5.96 18.94 -33.86
C ILE A 39 -5.90 19.64 -32.50
N SER A 40 -7.01 19.69 -31.74
CA SER A 40 -7.01 20.20 -30.36
C SER A 40 -6.21 19.31 -29.40
N VAL A 41 -6.06 18.01 -29.69
CA VAL A 41 -5.22 17.07 -28.94
C VAL A 41 -3.73 17.29 -29.22
N LEU A 42 -3.40 17.88 -30.38
CA LEU A 42 -2.03 18.22 -30.78
C LEU A 42 -1.62 19.63 -30.35
N SER A 43 -2.59 20.54 -30.11
CA SER A 43 -2.34 21.93 -29.69
C SER A 43 -2.38 22.14 -28.18
N CYS A 44 -2.96 21.22 -27.41
CA CYS A 44 -2.73 21.19 -25.97
C CYS A 44 -1.28 20.75 -25.72
N SER A 45 -0.52 21.57 -24.99
CA SER A 45 0.77 21.14 -24.44
C SER A 45 0.57 19.73 -23.85
N PRO A 46 1.22 18.69 -24.40
CA PRO A 46 0.94 17.33 -23.97
C PRO A 46 1.17 17.29 -22.48
N CYS A 47 0.17 16.84 -21.72
CA CYS A 47 0.31 16.62 -20.30
C CYS A 47 1.56 15.74 -20.12
N LEU A 48 2.69 16.32 -19.67
CA LEU A 48 3.96 15.58 -19.57
C LEU A 48 3.85 14.42 -18.57
N ILE A 49 2.83 14.43 -17.72
CA ILE A 49 2.50 13.36 -16.77
C ILE A 49 1.72 12.22 -17.47
N CYS A 50 0.88 12.54 -18.45
CA CYS A 50 0.00 11.62 -19.17
C CYS A 50 0.66 11.07 -20.45
N SER A 51 1.53 11.87 -21.08
CA SER A 51 2.32 11.48 -22.27
C SER A 51 3.52 10.61 -21.89
N ASP A 52 3.88 10.52 -20.61
CA ASP A 52 4.93 9.64 -20.10
C ASP A 52 4.35 8.23 -19.85
N ALA A 53 3.80 7.63 -20.91
CA ALA A 53 3.27 6.27 -20.92
C ALA A 53 4.35 5.19 -20.72
N SER A 54 5.61 5.60 -20.50
CA SER A 54 6.79 4.76 -20.42
C SER A 54 7.48 4.73 -19.05
N ARG A 55 6.82 5.18 -17.97
CA ARG A 55 7.38 5.00 -16.63
C ARG A 55 7.57 3.51 -16.36
N GLN A 56 8.83 3.09 -16.28
CA GLN A 56 9.23 1.74 -15.89
C GLN A 56 8.71 1.46 -14.49
N MET A 57 8.33 0.21 -14.23
CA MET A 57 7.97 -0.23 -12.90
C MET A 57 9.21 -0.14 -12.00
N MET A 58 9.07 0.49 -10.84
CA MET A 58 10.16 0.67 -9.89
C MET A 58 9.83 0.02 -8.55
N GLU A 59 10.84 -0.48 -7.86
CA GLU A 59 10.69 -0.94 -6.49
C GLU A 59 10.62 0.27 -5.55
N LEU A 60 9.48 0.46 -4.90
CA LEU A 60 9.17 1.58 -4.01
C LEU A 60 8.88 1.05 -2.61
N LYS A 61 9.62 1.54 -1.62
CA LYS A 61 9.34 1.23 -0.21
C LYS A 61 8.09 1.97 0.24
N LEU A 62 7.15 1.26 0.86
CA LEU A 62 5.93 1.87 1.39
C LEU A 62 6.23 2.96 2.42
N SER A 63 7.34 2.87 3.17
CA SER A 63 7.76 3.92 4.10
C SER A 63 8.03 5.28 3.43
N THR A 64 8.40 5.28 2.14
CA THR A 64 8.78 6.48 1.38
C THR A 64 7.57 7.11 0.69
N ILE A 65 6.61 6.30 0.26
CA ILE A 65 5.41 6.75 -0.46
C ILE A 65 4.16 6.81 0.43
N LYS A 66 4.32 6.61 1.73
CA LYS A 66 3.25 6.68 2.73
C LYS A 66 2.98 8.12 3.15
N LEU A 67 1.71 8.51 3.13
CA LEU A 67 1.22 9.74 3.72
C LEU A 67 0.79 9.55 5.19
N ASP A 68 0.00 8.50 5.46
CA ASP A 68 -0.51 8.17 6.80
C ASP A 68 -0.59 6.65 7.00
N SER A 69 -0.51 6.19 8.25
CA SER A 69 -0.72 4.78 8.59
C SER A 69 -1.46 4.58 9.89
N ARG A 70 -2.31 3.55 9.93
CA ARG A 70 -2.95 3.03 11.14
C ARG A 70 -2.69 1.53 11.26
N PHE A 71 -2.81 1.04 12.48
CA PHE A 71 -2.53 -0.34 12.81
C PHE A 71 -3.68 -0.93 13.61
N THR A 72 -3.90 -2.22 13.42
CA THR A 72 -4.59 -3.09 14.37
C THR A 72 -3.56 -4.06 14.95
N THR A 73 -4.01 -5.07 15.67
CA THR A 73 -3.14 -6.11 16.22
C THR A 73 -2.60 -7.06 15.15
N SER A 74 -3.22 -7.10 13.97
CA SER A 74 -2.90 -8.01 12.86
C SER A 74 -2.76 -7.34 11.49
N ALA A 75 -3.12 -6.05 11.34
CA ALA A 75 -3.10 -5.36 10.05
C ALA A 75 -2.45 -3.98 10.11
N GLN A 76 -1.89 -3.59 8.97
CA GLN A 76 -1.34 -2.26 8.70
C GLN A 76 -2.12 -1.60 7.56
N MET A 77 -2.78 -0.49 7.84
CA MET A 77 -3.50 0.33 6.87
C MET A 77 -2.63 1.52 6.47
N ILE A 78 -2.47 1.76 5.17
CA ILE A 78 -1.55 2.76 4.64
C ILE A 78 -2.28 3.61 3.59
N LYS A 79 -2.32 4.91 3.83
CA LYS A 79 -2.68 5.92 2.85
C LYS A 79 -1.43 6.35 2.10
N LEU A 80 -1.43 6.25 0.78
CA LEU A 80 -0.29 6.62 -0.06
C LEU A 80 -0.30 8.13 -0.37
N MET A 81 0.85 8.67 -0.74
CA MET A 81 1.03 10.08 -1.14
C MET A 81 0.51 10.38 -2.57
N GLY A 82 -0.39 9.55 -3.09
CA GLY A 82 -0.89 9.63 -4.45
C GLY A 82 -1.38 8.26 -4.94
N HIS A 83 -1.65 8.18 -6.24
CA HIS A 83 -2.06 6.94 -6.87
C HIS A 83 -0.85 6.21 -7.45
N PHE A 84 -0.85 4.90 -7.26
CA PHE A 84 0.19 4.02 -7.74
C PHE A 84 -0.45 2.85 -8.48
N GLU A 85 0.06 2.57 -9.67
CA GLU A 85 -0.19 1.31 -10.34
C GLU A 85 0.80 0.27 -9.81
N VAL A 86 0.27 -0.75 -9.15
CA VAL A 86 1.04 -1.79 -8.48
C VAL A 86 0.98 -3.06 -9.32
N GLN A 87 2.12 -3.61 -9.69
CA GLN A 87 2.24 -4.87 -10.45
C GLN A 87 2.67 -6.04 -9.57
N THR A 88 3.64 -5.80 -8.70
CA THR A 88 4.14 -6.79 -7.74
C THR A 88 4.13 -6.15 -6.37
N PHE A 89 3.75 -6.93 -5.38
CA PHE A 89 3.75 -6.52 -3.99
C PHE A 89 4.70 -7.43 -3.21
N ARG A 90 5.68 -6.86 -2.54
CA ARG A 90 6.76 -7.61 -1.88
C ARG A 90 6.88 -7.20 -0.42
N ILE A 91 6.74 -8.14 0.50
CA ILE A 91 7.02 -7.95 1.93
C ILE A 91 8.25 -8.75 2.30
N ILE A 92 9.23 -8.05 2.85
CA ILE A 92 10.39 -8.66 3.49
C ILE A 92 10.16 -8.65 5.00
N ILE A 93 10.16 -9.85 5.59
CA ILE A 93 9.98 -10.07 7.02
C ILE A 93 11.34 -10.45 7.61
N ARG A 94 11.98 -9.49 8.28
CA ARG A 94 13.19 -9.78 9.06
C ARG A 94 12.78 -10.21 10.45
N LEU A 95 12.73 -11.52 10.67
CA LEU A 95 12.44 -12.09 11.98
C LEU A 95 13.53 -11.68 12.97
N ASN A 96 13.11 -11.31 14.19
CA ASN A 96 14.07 -11.14 15.27
C ASN A 96 14.37 -12.54 15.85
N GLU A 97 15.66 -12.89 15.98
CA GLU A 97 16.12 -14.21 16.43
C GLU A 97 15.57 -14.64 17.80
N ILE A 98 15.18 -13.66 18.64
CA ILE A 98 14.92 -13.88 20.06
C ILE A 98 13.57 -14.58 20.34
N LYS A 99 12.57 -14.57 19.44
CA LYS A 99 11.26 -15.22 19.68
C LYS A 99 10.59 -15.66 18.39
N ARG A 100 11.02 -16.79 17.83
CA ARG A 100 10.32 -17.55 16.77
C ARG A 100 8.90 -18.03 17.17
N SER A 101 8.24 -17.44 18.18
CA SER A 101 7.03 -17.96 18.83
C SER A 101 5.72 -17.68 18.07
N LYS A 102 5.69 -16.72 17.14
CA LYS A 102 4.51 -16.40 16.31
C LYS A 102 4.95 -16.07 14.89
N MET A 103 4.64 -16.95 13.94
CA MET A 103 5.00 -16.80 12.52
C MET A 103 3.74 -16.63 11.68
N ILE A 104 3.78 -15.81 10.65
CA ILE A 104 2.63 -15.62 9.75
C ILE A 104 2.44 -16.91 8.94
N LYS A 105 1.21 -17.43 8.94
CA LYS A 105 0.78 -18.59 8.15
C LYS A 105 0.00 -18.15 6.92
N ARG A 106 -0.78 -17.07 7.02
CA ARG A 106 -1.57 -16.55 5.91
C ARG A 106 -1.51 -15.04 5.88
N PHE A 107 -1.18 -14.50 4.72
CA PHE A 107 -1.07 -13.08 4.47
C PHE A 107 -2.09 -12.66 3.41
N LYS A 108 -2.77 -11.54 3.64
CA LYS A 108 -3.73 -10.99 2.68
C LYS A 108 -3.37 -9.55 2.36
N PHE A 109 -3.50 -9.23 1.08
CA PHE A 109 -3.27 -7.90 0.54
C PHE A 109 -4.57 -7.33 0.00
N TYR A 110 -4.91 -6.13 0.46
CA TYR A 110 -6.09 -5.41 0.01
C TYR A 110 -5.70 -4.03 -0.51
N HIS A 111 -6.49 -3.53 -1.46
CA HIS A 111 -6.39 -2.18 -1.97
C HIS A 111 -7.69 -1.42 -1.75
N CYS A 112 -7.62 -0.09 -1.83
CA CYS A 112 -8.78 0.78 -1.86
C CYS A 112 -8.42 2.00 -2.71
N ASN A 113 -9.02 2.08 -3.91
CA ASN A 113 -8.78 3.18 -4.85
C ASN A 113 -9.73 4.37 -4.62
N LYS A 114 -9.96 4.73 -3.35
CA LYS A 114 -10.76 5.90 -2.96
C LYS A 114 -9.90 6.86 -2.15
N VAL A 115 -9.89 8.14 -2.49
CA VAL A 115 -9.19 9.16 -1.70
C VAL A 115 -9.92 9.31 -0.38
N LEU A 116 -9.21 8.96 0.69
CA LEU A 116 -9.70 9.08 2.06
C LEU A 116 -9.06 10.29 2.74
N GLU A 117 -9.69 10.81 3.78
CA GLU A 117 -9.08 11.89 4.57
C GLU A 117 -7.91 11.35 5.39
N SER A 118 -8.09 10.19 6.04
CA SER A 118 -7.06 9.55 6.87
C SER A 118 -7.06 8.03 6.74
N ALA A 119 -5.93 7.40 7.08
CA ALA A 119 -5.85 5.95 7.24
C ALA A 119 -6.76 5.40 8.36
N VAL A 120 -7.38 6.27 9.20
CA VAL A 120 -8.43 5.88 10.16
C VAL A 120 -9.67 5.35 9.45
N ASP A 121 -10.02 5.90 8.29
CA ASP A 121 -11.19 5.45 7.53
C ASP A 121 -11.03 4.00 7.09
N LEU A 122 -9.82 3.62 6.65
CA LEU A 122 -9.50 2.23 6.33
C LEU A 122 -9.73 1.32 7.54
N LYS A 123 -9.36 1.75 8.75
CA LYS A 123 -9.53 0.95 9.96
C LYS A 123 -11.00 0.80 10.37
N ASN A 124 -11.79 1.86 10.24
CA ASN A 124 -13.18 1.88 10.70
C ASN A 124 -14.18 1.37 9.65
N ARG A 125 -13.78 1.31 8.37
CA ARG A 125 -14.64 0.92 7.24
C ARG A 125 -14.00 -0.22 6.42
N PRO A 126 -13.92 -1.45 6.96
CA PRO A 126 -13.33 -2.59 6.27
C PRO A 126 -14.06 -2.98 4.97
N GLN A 127 -15.31 -2.55 4.78
CA GLN A 127 -16.06 -2.72 3.53
C GLN A 127 -15.45 -1.98 2.34
N LEU A 128 -14.55 -1.03 2.56
CA LEU A 128 -13.82 -0.33 1.51
C LEU A 128 -12.65 -1.15 0.94
N TRP A 129 -12.32 -2.27 1.57
CA TRP A 129 -11.15 -3.07 1.20
C TRP A 129 -11.53 -4.05 0.09
N GLU A 130 -10.84 -3.94 -1.03
CA GLU A 130 -10.93 -4.90 -2.12
C GLU A 130 -9.75 -5.86 -2.03
N LYS A 131 -10.04 -7.17 -2.03
CA LYS A 131 -9.01 -8.20 -1.86
C LYS A 131 -8.25 -8.37 -3.17
N VAL A 132 -6.94 -8.18 -3.11
CA VAL A 132 -6.04 -8.37 -4.25
C VAL A 132 -5.39 -9.74 -4.21
N ALA A 133 -4.90 -10.14 -3.04
CA ALA A 133 -4.17 -11.39 -2.89
C ALA A 133 -4.41 -12.05 -1.53
N ASP A 134 -4.27 -13.36 -1.51
CA ASP A 134 -4.44 -14.21 -0.35
C ASP A 134 -3.44 -15.38 -0.46
N VAL A 135 -2.38 -15.33 0.35
CA VAL A 135 -1.19 -16.16 0.18
C VAL A 135 -0.90 -16.93 1.46
N GLN A 136 -0.65 -18.23 1.30
CA GLN A 136 -0.16 -19.08 2.38
C GLN A 136 1.36 -18.96 2.48
N VAL A 137 1.85 -18.75 3.71
CA VAL A 137 3.25 -18.50 4.01
C VAL A 137 3.82 -19.73 4.72
N SER A 138 4.86 -20.31 4.15
CA SER A 138 5.60 -21.42 4.74
C SER A 138 6.25 -21.01 6.06
N GLN A 139 6.27 -21.92 7.03
CA GLN A 139 6.89 -21.67 8.32
C GLN A 139 8.38 -21.33 8.15
N GLY A 140 8.83 -20.24 8.78
CA GLY A 140 10.21 -19.78 8.68
C GLY A 140 10.55 -18.96 7.43
N SER A 141 9.59 -18.69 6.54
CA SER A 141 9.83 -17.77 5.42
C SER A 141 10.15 -16.35 5.92
N GLY A 142 11.25 -15.78 5.43
CA GLY A 142 11.64 -14.39 5.69
C GLY A 142 11.13 -13.41 4.63
N GLU A 143 10.43 -13.91 3.61
CA GLU A 143 9.96 -13.09 2.50
C GLU A 143 8.62 -13.61 1.99
N ILE A 144 7.76 -12.66 1.60
CA ILE A 144 6.48 -12.91 0.95
C ILE A 144 6.48 -12.05 -0.29
N ASP A 145 6.59 -12.68 -1.46
CA ASP A 145 6.45 -12.02 -2.75
C ASP A 145 5.10 -12.38 -3.37
N VAL A 146 4.37 -11.37 -3.82
CA VAL A 146 3.02 -11.48 -4.34
C VAL A 146 2.99 -10.79 -5.70
N GLN A 147 3.04 -11.58 -6.76
CA GLN A 147 2.90 -11.08 -8.11
C GLN A 147 1.42 -10.99 -8.50
N LEU A 148 0.97 -9.80 -8.92
CA LEU A 148 -0.41 -9.61 -9.36
C LEU A 148 -0.56 -10.03 -10.81
N PRO A 149 -1.61 -10.80 -11.16
CA PRO A 149 -1.85 -11.17 -12.56
C PRO A 149 -2.20 -9.96 -13.42
N LEU A 150 -2.83 -8.94 -12.82
CA LEU A 150 -3.14 -7.66 -13.44
C LEU A 150 -2.66 -6.54 -12.52
N PRO A 151 -1.97 -5.51 -13.04
CA PRO A 151 -1.62 -4.35 -12.24
C PRO A 151 -2.86 -3.60 -11.77
N VAL A 152 -2.83 -3.15 -10.52
CA VAL A 152 -3.96 -2.48 -9.86
C VAL A 152 -3.56 -1.05 -9.52
N VAL A 153 -4.40 -0.09 -9.93
CA VAL A 153 -4.25 1.31 -9.50
C VAL A 153 -4.90 1.49 -8.13
N THR A 154 -4.14 2.06 -7.19
CA THR A 154 -4.64 2.33 -5.85
C THR A 154 -3.95 3.52 -5.19
N CYS A 155 -4.65 4.21 -4.30
CA CYS A 155 -4.11 5.23 -3.40
C CYS A 155 -4.07 4.78 -1.93
N ASN A 156 -4.62 3.60 -1.60
CA ASN A 156 -4.54 3.03 -0.27
C ASN A 156 -4.31 1.53 -0.32
N VAL A 157 -3.61 1.01 0.69
CA VAL A 157 -3.34 -0.42 0.80
C VAL A 157 -3.52 -0.88 2.25
N VAL A 158 -3.93 -2.13 2.41
CA VAL A 158 -4.00 -2.80 3.71
C VAL A 158 -3.27 -4.13 3.64
N LEU A 159 -2.36 -4.30 4.59
CA LEU A 159 -1.54 -5.50 4.75
C LEU A 159 -2.07 -6.25 5.97
N GLU A 160 -2.65 -7.43 5.78
CA GLU A 160 -3.26 -8.21 6.87
C GLU A 160 -2.51 -9.53 7.10
N MET A 161 -2.07 -9.74 8.34
CA MET A 161 -1.55 -11.00 8.83
C MET A 161 -2.70 -11.82 9.42
N ALA A 162 -3.43 -12.50 8.54
CA ALA A 162 -4.72 -13.12 8.85
C ALA A 162 -4.63 -14.36 9.75
N GLU A 163 -3.61 -15.20 9.54
CA GLU A 163 -3.41 -16.42 10.34
C GLU A 163 -1.95 -16.57 10.74
N PHE A 164 -1.71 -17.19 11.89
CA PHE A 164 -0.38 -17.49 12.41
C PHE A 164 -0.19 -19.00 12.55
N HIS A 165 1.04 -19.48 12.40
CA HIS A 165 1.38 -20.87 12.69
C HIS A 165 1.26 -21.09 14.19
N GLU A 166 0.51 -22.12 14.57
CA GLU A 166 0.49 -22.61 15.94
C GLU A 166 1.87 -23.14 16.29
N ILE A 167 2.41 -22.67 17.40
CA ILE A 167 3.65 -23.23 17.93
C ILE A 167 3.23 -24.11 19.08
N ALA A 168 3.57 -25.39 18.96
CA ALA A 168 3.27 -26.40 19.95
C ALA A 168 4.05 -26.14 21.24
N THR A 169 3.63 -25.15 22.01
CA THR A 169 3.73 -25.18 23.46
C THR A 169 2.42 -25.76 23.94
N ALA A 170 2.43 -27.07 24.14
CA ALA A 170 1.31 -27.88 24.62
C ALA A 170 0.57 -27.18 25.77
N SER A 171 -0.63 -26.66 25.50
CA SER A 171 -1.64 -26.37 26.51
C SER A 171 -2.30 -27.68 26.96
N THR A 172 -1.48 -28.58 27.50
CA THR A 172 -1.93 -29.71 28.32
C THR A 172 -1.39 -29.51 29.73
N SER A 173 -1.90 -28.51 30.44
CA SER A 173 -1.93 -28.45 31.91
C SER A 173 -2.61 -27.16 32.37
N ASP A 174 -3.40 -27.25 33.43
CA ASP A 174 -4.07 -26.17 34.16
C ASP A 174 -3.10 -25.16 34.85
N ALA A 175 -1.95 -24.87 34.23
CA ALA A 175 -0.99 -23.90 34.74
C ALA A 175 -1.36 -22.48 34.26
N PRO A 176 -1.23 -21.45 35.13
CA PRO A 176 -1.44 -20.08 34.71
C PRO A 176 -0.41 -19.72 33.63
N GLU A 177 -0.90 -19.37 32.43
CA GLU A 177 -0.08 -19.00 31.28
C GLU A 177 0.73 -17.73 31.60
N LEU A 178 2.00 -17.90 31.96
CA LEU A 178 2.88 -16.79 32.33
C LEU A 178 3.34 -16.02 31.09
N VAL A 179 3.28 -14.69 31.16
CA VAL A 179 3.72 -13.78 30.10
C VAL A 179 5.09 -13.21 30.45
N HIS A 180 5.98 -13.06 29.46
CA HIS A 180 7.32 -12.53 29.71
C HIS A 180 7.32 -10.99 29.67
N CYS A 181 7.84 -10.36 30.72
CA CYS A 181 8.00 -8.91 30.79
C CYS A 181 8.88 -8.43 29.63
N PRO A 182 8.43 -7.44 28.84
CA PRO A 182 9.16 -7.03 27.66
C PRO A 182 10.41 -6.18 27.96
N ARG A 183 10.62 -5.76 29.22
CA ARG A 183 11.79 -4.97 29.67
C ARG A 183 12.90 -5.83 30.27
N CYS A 184 12.56 -6.82 31.08
CA CYS A 184 13.53 -7.63 31.83
C CYS A 184 13.39 -9.14 31.61
N SER A 185 12.45 -9.57 30.75
CA SER A 185 12.16 -10.97 30.43
C SER A 185 11.67 -11.84 31.61
N THR A 186 11.48 -11.27 32.80
CA THR A 186 10.88 -11.97 33.95
C THR A 186 9.49 -12.51 33.58
N ALA A 187 9.19 -13.76 33.95
CA ALA A 187 7.86 -14.34 33.80
C ALA A 187 6.87 -13.69 34.79
N VAL A 188 5.71 -13.26 34.30
CA VAL A 188 4.71 -12.49 35.04
C VAL A 188 3.33 -13.10 34.83
N PRO A 189 2.54 -13.29 35.90
CA PRO A 189 1.14 -13.67 35.77
C PRO A 189 0.35 -12.65 34.95
N PRO A 190 -0.51 -13.07 34.02
CA PRO A 190 -1.22 -12.18 33.11
C PRO A 190 -2.24 -11.28 33.82
N ASN A 191 -2.65 -11.65 35.03
CA ASN A 191 -3.50 -10.84 35.89
C ASN A 191 -2.80 -10.70 37.27
N PRO A 192 -2.40 -9.49 37.71
CA PRO A 192 -2.68 -8.17 37.13
C PRO A 192 -1.77 -7.74 35.95
N GLY A 193 -0.81 -8.55 35.53
CA GLY A 193 0.08 -8.21 34.40
C GLY A 193 1.16 -7.18 34.72
N ILE A 194 1.45 -6.95 36.01
CA ILE A 194 2.49 -6.03 36.48
C ILE A 194 3.72 -6.84 36.87
N CYS A 195 4.87 -6.51 36.30
CA CYS A 195 6.12 -7.20 36.60
C CYS A 195 6.60 -6.85 38.03
N SER A 196 6.81 -7.86 38.87
CA SER A 196 7.34 -7.68 40.23
C SER A 196 8.79 -7.20 40.26
N ASN A 197 9.56 -7.40 39.19
CA ASN A 197 10.96 -7.03 39.11
C ASN A 197 11.16 -5.56 38.69
N CYS A 198 10.45 -5.08 37.66
CA CYS A 198 10.66 -3.73 37.13
C CYS A 198 9.42 -2.82 37.20
N GLY A 199 8.28 -3.32 37.69
CA GLY A 199 7.03 -2.55 37.80
C GLY A 199 6.31 -2.29 36.49
N GLU A 200 6.86 -2.72 35.34
CA GLU A 200 6.26 -2.45 34.02
C GLU A 200 5.08 -3.39 33.73
N ASN A 201 4.11 -2.87 32.97
CA ASN A 201 2.98 -3.66 32.50
C ASN A 201 3.41 -4.55 31.32
N VAL A 202 3.16 -5.86 31.41
CA VAL A 202 3.62 -6.82 30.39
C VAL A 202 2.91 -6.72 29.05
N PHE A 203 1.74 -6.06 29.01
CA PHE A 203 0.99 -5.76 27.79
C PHE A 203 1.39 -4.43 27.15
N GLN A 204 2.37 -3.74 27.72
CA GLN A 204 2.85 -2.46 27.23
C GLN A 204 3.80 -2.62 26.04
N CYS A 205 3.56 -1.83 24.99
CA CYS A 205 4.47 -1.75 23.85
C CYS A 205 5.81 -1.12 24.26
N ILE A 206 6.92 -1.81 24.00
CA ILE A 206 8.27 -1.28 24.32
C ILE A 206 8.63 -0.01 23.56
N LYS A 207 8.02 0.22 22.39
CA LYS A 207 8.35 1.38 21.53
C LYS A 207 7.56 2.63 21.92
N CYS A 208 6.26 2.50 22.18
CA CYS A 208 5.37 3.66 22.37
C CYS A 208 4.67 3.69 23.72
N ARG A 209 4.89 2.70 24.59
CA ARG A 209 4.29 2.60 25.92
C ARG A 209 2.75 2.50 25.96
N ALA A 210 2.09 2.35 24.81
CA ALA A 210 0.67 2.04 24.75
C ALA A 210 0.39 0.64 25.29
N ILE A 211 -0.67 0.51 26.06
CA ILE A 211 -1.14 -0.77 26.63
C ILE A 211 -2.25 -1.29 25.72
N ASN A 212 -2.14 -2.54 25.27
CA ASN A 212 -3.23 -3.20 24.55
C ASN A 212 -4.13 -3.95 25.55
N TYR A 213 -5.41 -3.59 25.57
CA TYR A 213 -6.41 -4.25 26.42
C TYR A 213 -7.23 -5.30 25.66
N ASP A 214 -7.24 -5.24 24.32
CA ASP A 214 -8.12 -6.06 23.48
C ASP A 214 -7.54 -7.45 23.24
N GLU A 215 -6.23 -7.53 22.99
CA GLU A 215 -5.52 -8.78 22.68
C GLU A 215 -4.26 -8.88 23.53
N LYS A 216 -4.11 -10.00 24.25
CA LYS A 216 -2.99 -10.26 25.17
C LYS A 216 -1.65 -10.37 24.44
N GLU A 217 -1.67 -10.94 23.23
CA GLU A 217 -0.48 -11.22 22.43
C GLU A 217 -0.59 -10.68 20.99
N PRO A 218 -0.70 -9.35 20.83
CA PRO A 218 -0.86 -8.76 19.52
C PRO A 218 0.40 -8.94 18.68
N PHE A 219 0.24 -9.15 17.38
CA PHE A 219 1.38 -9.20 16.46
C PHE A 219 1.95 -7.80 16.23
N LEU A 220 1.08 -6.80 16.03
CA LEU A 220 1.40 -5.39 15.88
C LEU A 220 0.86 -4.57 17.06
N CYS A 221 1.61 -3.56 17.48
CA CYS A 221 1.06 -2.53 18.35
C CYS A 221 0.04 -1.67 17.58
N ASN A 222 -1.21 -1.64 18.05
CA ASN A 222 -2.31 -0.81 17.52
C ASN A 222 -1.91 0.68 17.37
N SER A 223 -1.08 1.22 18.27
CA SER A 223 -0.69 2.63 18.24
C SER A 223 0.47 2.95 17.29
N CYS A 224 1.51 2.10 17.24
CA CYS A 224 2.76 2.44 16.54
C CYS A 224 3.26 1.43 15.52
N GLY A 225 2.55 0.31 15.32
CA GLY A 225 2.90 -0.75 14.39
C GLY A 225 4.15 -1.56 14.76
N PHE A 226 4.71 -1.35 15.96
CA PHE A 226 5.85 -2.15 16.43
C PHE A 226 5.43 -3.62 16.61
N CYS A 227 6.19 -4.54 16.03
CA CYS A 227 6.04 -5.98 16.21
C CYS A 227 7.18 -6.52 17.08
N LYS A 228 6.84 -7.31 18.10
CA LYS A 228 7.83 -7.94 19.00
C LYS A 228 8.53 -9.15 18.37
N TYR A 229 7.92 -9.76 17.36
CA TYR A 229 8.39 -11.00 16.72
C TYR A 229 9.24 -10.75 15.47
N ALA A 230 9.00 -9.66 14.75
CA ALA A 230 9.62 -9.39 13.46
C ALA A 230 9.70 -7.89 13.13
N ARG A 231 10.64 -7.52 12.27
CA ARG A 231 10.67 -6.25 11.56
C ARG A 231 10.10 -6.44 10.16
N LEU A 232 9.03 -5.72 9.85
CA LEU A 232 8.37 -5.75 8.55
C LEU A 232 8.88 -4.60 7.67
N GLU A 233 9.30 -4.92 6.45
CA GLU A 233 9.65 -3.95 5.40
C GLU A 233 8.81 -4.29 4.16
N ALA A 234 7.85 -3.43 3.82
CA ALA A 234 6.95 -3.64 2.69
C ALA A 234 7.33 -2.73 1.52
N MET A 235 7.31 -3.30 0.32
CA MET A 235 7.67 -2.67 -0.94
C MET A 235 6.63 -3.02 -2.00
N ILE A 236 6.43 -2.11 -2.95
CA ILE A 236 5.66 -2.36 -4.16
C ILE A 236 6.60 -2.23 -5.35
N VAL A 237 6.40 -3.04 -6.37
CA VAL A 237 6.92 -2.79 -7.71
C VAL A 237 5.78 -2.15 -8.48
N GLY A 238 5.94 -0.86 -8.78
CA GLY A 238 4.88 -0.06 -9.34
C GLY A 238 5.37 1.29 -9.85
N ARG A 239 4.43 2.12 -10.28
CA ARG A 239 4.70 3.49 -10.73
C ARG A 239 3.63 4.43 -10.23
N SER A 240 4.03 5.67 -9.95
CA SER A 240 3.07 6.73 -9.68
C SER A 240 2.28 7.04 -10.94
N THR A 241 0.97 7.17 -10.80
CA THR A 241 0.04 7.51 -11.88
C THR A 241 -0.69 8.82 -11.56
N PRO A 242 -0.89 9.71 -12.55
CA PRO A 242 -1.91 10.74 -12.44
C PRO A 242 -3.25 10.01 -12.44
N SER A 243 -4.02 10.13 -11.37
CA SER A 243 -5.33 9.47 -11.29
C SER A 243 -6.36 10.46 -10.81
N VAL A 244 -7.41 10.57 -11.60
CA VAL A 244 -8.62 11.32 -11.32
C VAL A 244 -9.62 10.31 -10.75
N GLN A 245 -10.17 10.60 -9.57
CA GLN A 245 -11.23 9.77 -9.03
C GLN A 245 -12.47 9.85 -9.93
N THR A 246 -13.09 8.70 -10.18
CA THR A 246 -14.43 8.67 -10.78
C THR A 246 -15.42 9.28 -9.80
N ILE A 247 -16.15 10.29 -10.25
CA ILE A 247 -17.22 10.94 -9.49
C ILE A 247 -18.38 9.94 -9.39
N GLU A 248 -18.64 9.41 -8.19
CA GLU A 248 -19.70 8.42 -7.94
C GLU A 248 -21.01 9.08 -7.46
N ASP A 249 -20.96 10.30 -6.91
CA ASP A 249 -22.13 11.03 -6.38
C ASP A 249 -22.08 12.53 -6.71
N ASP A 250 -23.24 13.20 -6.74
CA ASP A 250 -23.37 14.63 -7.08
C ASP A 250 -22.61 15.54 -6.08
N ARG A 251 -22.36 15.03 -4.86
CA ARG A 251 -21.56 15.73 -3.83
C ARG A 251 -20.07 15.82 -4.19
N GLU A 252 -19.55 14.86 -4.95
CA GLU A 252 -18.13 14.79 -5.34
C GLU A 252 -17.80 15.73 -6.51
N ARG A 253 -18.82 16.29 -7.19
CA ARG A 253 -18.64 17.28 -8.26
C ARG A 253 -18.00 18.59 -7.78
N GLY A 254 -18.11 18.91 -6.49
CA GLY A 254 -17.60 20.15 -5.90
C GLY A 254 -16.15 20.09 -5.39
N THR A 255 -15.53 18.90 -5.35
CA THR A 255 -14.25 18.63 -4.66
C THR A 255 -13.17 18.08 -5.58
N VAL A 256 -13.28 18.28 -6.89
CA VAL A 256 -12.26 17.85 -7.87
C VAL A 256 -10.97 18.65 -7.63
N ASN A 257 -10.12 18.14 -6.74
CA ASN A 257 -8.78 18.65 -6.54
C ASN A 257 -7.85 17.97 -7.54
N PHE A 258 -7.30 18.77 -8.45
CA PHE A 258 -6.23 18.36 -9.35
C PHE A 258 -4.94 18.21 -8.54
N TYR A 259 -4.43 16.99 -8.39
CA TYR A 259 -3.10 16.69 -7.84
C TYR A 259 -2.26 15.92 -8.84
#